data_AF-A0A554L1W2-F1
#
_entry.id   AF-A0A554L1W2-F1
#
_cell.length_a   1.000
_cell.length_b   1.000
_cell.length_c   1.000
_cell.angle_alpha   90.00
_cell.angle_beta   90.00
_cell.angle_gamma   90.00
#
_symmetry.space_group_name_H-M   'P 1'
#
loop_
_entity.id
_entity.type
_entity.pdbx_description
1 polymer ?
#
loop_
_entity_poly.entity_id
_entity_poly.type
_entity_poly.pdbx_seq_one_letter_code
_entity_poly.pdbx_strand_id
1 'polypeptide(L)'
;MVAYLDMFPVLFSLGNLSVSSFGVFLALGFLLGIFLIWRLARAWDLDEEKVLDLTLLTLIGGLIGARIYFVLENFQFFSQHLFGILVIYKYPGFSFWGGIIGGVLTLYFLVRKKKDNFLQALDIASVGVVGALVLSDLGCFLGGCGVGAPNNLFFSVNMVGVLGKRFPVQVLEALLFLFALSRLWSSATHFHQRGKILSLSLIYFGAVKLLTSPLRAQNEFLLFFVFLFCGVYIFYKVTKRKLISDLKNLPKEVTMERLKKYWYNQKTALVWNLRNLKKILRRFNVRLSWKKSRQY
;
A
#
# COMPACT_ATOMS: atom_id res chain seq x y z
N MET A 1 12.81 5.16 -34.35
CA MET A 1 11.58 4.51 -33.86
C MET A 1 11.72 4.32 -32.36
N VAL A 2 11.25 5.28 -31.56
CA VAL A 2 11.22 5.11 -30.10
C VAL A 2 9.99 4.27 -29.82
N ALA A 3 10.17 3.06 -29.30
CA ALA A 3 9.06 2.24 -28.84
C ALA A 3 8.30 3.04 -27.78
N TYR A 4 7.10 3.50 -28.11
CA TYR A 4 6.21 4.08 -27.12
C TYR A 4 5.83 2.94 -26.16
N LEU A 5 6.01 3.16 -24.86
CA LEU A 5 5.34 2.34 -23.86
C LEU A 5 3.86 2.68 -23.97
N ASP A 6 3.16 2.00 -24.88
CA ASP A 6 1.71 2.09 -24.97
C ASP A 6 1.15 1.54 -23.65
N MET A 7 0.63 2.45 -22.82
CA MET A 7 -0.08 2.07 -21.61
C MET A 7 -1.35 1.32 -22.04
N PHE A 8 -1.63 0.20 -21.37
CA PHE A 8 -2.82 -0.62 -21.60
C PHE A 8 -3.90 -0.26 -20.57
N PRO A 9 -4.73 0.79 -20.76
CA PRO A 9 -5.75 1.15 -19.79
C PRO A 9 -6.85 0.07 -19.69
N VAL A 10 -7.07 -0.69 -20.76
CA VAL A 10 -8.01 -1.82 -20.84
C VAL A 10 -7.21 -3.07 -21.19
N LEU A 11 -7.33 -4.12 -20.37
CA LEU A 11 -6.62 -5.39 -20.58
C LEU A 11 -7.36 -6.29 -21.57
N PHE A 12 -8.68 -6.42 -21.38
CA PHE A 12 -9.57 -7.15 -22.28
C PHE A 12 -11.01 -6.66 -22.09
N SER A 13 -11.81 -6.82 -23.13
CA SER A 13 -13.25 -6.53 -23.12
C SER A 13 -14.04 -7.83 -23.22
N LEU A 14 -15.00 -8.01 -22.32
CA LEU A 14 -16.01 -9.08 -22.38
C LEU A 14 -17.34 -8.42 -22.77
N GLY A 15 -17.60 -8.30 -24.08
CA GLY A 15 -18.76 -7.57 -24.59
C GLY A 15 -18.72 -6.10 -24.17
N ASN A 16 -19.73 -5.67 -23.39
CA ASN A 16 -19.83 -4.29 -22.89
C ASN A 16 -19.04 -4.02 -21.59
N LEU A 17 -18.42 -5.04 -21.00
CA LEU A 17 -17.62 -4.91 -19.79
C LEU A 17 -16.14 -4.79 -20.16
N SER A 18 -15.57 -3.61 -19.96
CA SER A 18 -14.14 -3.37 -20.11
C SER A 18 -13.42 -3.60 -18.77
N VAL A 19 -12.46 -4.52 -18.77
CA VAL A 19 -11.61 -4.76 -17.60
C VAL A 19 -10.41 -3.83 -17.67
N SER A 20 -10.37 -2.85 -16.76
CA SER A 20 -9.28 -1.88 -16.72
C SER A 20 -8.05 -2.42 -15.99
N SER A 21 -6.86 -2.02 -16.45
CA SER A 21 -5.61 -2.33 -15.75
C SER A 21 -5.60 -1.80 -14.33
N PHE A 22 -6.16 -0.61 -14.12
CA PHE A 22 -6.32 -0.04 -12.78
C PHE A 22 -7.14 -0.96 -11.86
N GLY A 23 -8.29 -1.46 -12.32
CA GLY A 23 -9.14 -2.34 -11.53
C GLY A 23 -8.46 -3.66 -11.17
N VAL A 24 -7.72 -4.25 -12.10
CA VAL A 24 -6.95 -5.49 -11.85
C VAL A 24 -5.84 -5.27 -10.84
N PHE A 25 -5.04 -4.21 -10.99
CA PHE A 25 -3.97 -3.90 -10.04
C PHE A 25 -4.49 -3.50 -8.67
N LEU A 26 -5.63 -2.82 -8.60
CA LEU A 26 -6.31 -2.53 -7.34
C LEU A 26 -6.76 -3.82 -6.64
N ALA A 27 -7.34 -4.77 -7.37
CA ALA A 27 -7.72 -6.08 -6.83
C ALA A 27 -6.49 -6.87 -6.35
N LEU A 28 -5.40 -6.89 -7.13
CA LEU A 28 -4.13 -7.48 -6.72
C LEU A 28 -3.54 -6.81 -5.48
N GLY A 29 -3.67 -5.48 -5.37
CA GLY A 29 -3.32 -4.71 -4.18
C GLY A 29 -4.07 -5.16 -2.94
N PHE A 30 -5.39 -5.35 -3.04
CA PHE A 30 -6.19 -5.88 -1.93
C PHE A 30 -5.78 -7.31 -1.56
N LEU A 31 -5.56 -8.19 -2.53
CA LEU A 31 -5.09 -9.55 -2.27
C LEU A 31 -3.73 -9.57 -1.58
N LEU A 32 -2.80 -8.72 -2.03
CA LEU A 32 -1.49 -8.55 -1.38
C LEU A 32 -1.66 -8.04 0.06
N GLY A 33 -2.52 -7.04 0.27
CA GLY A 33 -2.81 -6.51 1.61
C GLY A 33 -3.35 -7.58 2.55
N ILE A 34 -4.35 -8.36 2.12
CA ILE A 34 -4.92 -9.48 2.89
C ILE A 34 -3.85 -10.54 3.18
N PHE A 35 -3.02 -10.89 2.20
CA PHE A 35 -1.94 -11.85 2.38
C PHE A 35 -0.92 -11.39 3.44
N LEU A 36 -0.52 -10.11 3.41
CA LEU A 36 0.39 -9.53 4.40
C LEU A 36 -0.24 -9.52 5.80
N ILE A 37 -1.53 -9.18 5.91
CA ILE A 37 -2.29 -9.21 7.15
C ILE A 37 -2.34 -10.61 7.73
N TRP A 38 -2.71 -11.62 6.93
CA TRP A 38 -2.73 -13.03 7.35
C TRP A 38 -1.36 -13.49 7.82
N ARG A 39 -0.30 -13.14 7.09
CA ARG A 39 1.06 -13.51 7.44
C ARG A 39 1.53 -12.87 8.75
N LEU A 40 1.11 -11.63 9.04
CA LEU A 40 1.37 -10.97 10.32
C LEU A 40 0.54 -11.56 11.46
N ALA A 41 -0.73 -11.91 11.22
CA ALA A 41 -1.56 -12.58 12.20
C ALA A 41 -0.87 -13.85 12.72
N ARG A 42 -0.33 -14.66 11.79
CA ARG A 42 0.47 -15.84 12.12
C ARG A 42 1.77 -15.53 12.85
N ALA A 43 2.46 -14.45 12.48
CA ALA A 43 3.70 -14.05 13.13
C ALA A 43 3.48 -13.55 14.57
N TRP A 44 2.27 -13.06 14.88
CA TRP A 44 1.91 -12.51 16.19
C TRP A 44 1.07 -13.46 17.04
N ASP A 45 0.95 -14.73 16.60
CA ASP A 45 0.15 -15.76 17.27
C ASP A 45 -1.31 -15.32 17.48
N LEU A 46 -1.87 -14.65 16.47
CA LEU A 46 -3.27 -14.26 16.41
C LEU A 46 -4.07 -15.31 15.66
N ASP A 47 -5.35 -15.43 16.02
CA ASP A 47 -6.32 -16.26 15.32
C ASP A 47 -6.51 -15.75 13.88
N GLU A 48 -5.93 -16.48 12.93
CA GLU A 48 -5.85 -16.13 11.51
C GLU A 48 -7.23 -16.01 10.88
N GLU A 49 -8.17 -16.89 11.25
CA GLU A 49 -9.54 -16.88 10.75
C GLU A 49 -10.26 -15.63 11.25
N LYS A 50 -10.17 -15.32 12.55
CA LYS A 50 -10.78 -14.10 13.10
C LYS A 50 -10.21 -12.83 12.47
N VAL A 51 -8.90 -12.79 12.20
CA VAL A 51 -8.27 -11.63 11.56
C VAL A 51 -8.71 -11.49 10.10
N LEU A 52 -8.83 -12.59 9.36
CA LEU A 52 -9.35 -12.57 7.98
C LEU A 52 -10.81 -12.12 7.95
N ASP A 53 -11.67 -12.64 8.83
CA ASP A 53 -13.07 -12.21 8.96
C ASP A 53 -13.17 -10.70 9.24
N LEU A 54 -12.37 -10.21 10.19
CA LEU A 54 -12.29 -8.79 10.49
C LEU A 54 -11.84 -7.98 9.27
N THR A 55 -10.86 -8.48 8.52
CA THR A 55 -10.31 -7.82 7.33
C THR A 55 -11.36 -7.71 6.23
N LEU A 56 -12.09 -8.79 5.95
CA LEU A 56 -13.14 -8.81 4.93
C LEU A 56 -14.32 -7.89 5.31
N LEU A 57 -14.78 -7.94 6.55
CA LEU A 57 -15.83 -7.02 7.03
C LEU A 57 -15.35 -5.56 7.00
N THR A 58 -14.10 -5.29 7.37
CA THR A 58 -13.49 -3.95 7.28
C THR A 58 -13.42 -3.47 5.84
N LEU A 59 -13.11 -4.35 4.89
CA LEU A 59 -13.08 -4.03 3.46
C LEU A 59 -14.49 -3.65 2.96
N ILE A 60 -15.52 -4.40 3.34
CA ILE A 60 -16.92 -4.08 3.00
C ILE A 60 -17.31 -2.71 3.56
N GLY A 61 -17.03 -2.46 4.84
CA GLY A 61 -17.29 -1.16 5.47
C GLY A 61 -16.50 -0.01 4.82
N GLY A 62 -15.27 -0.28 4.37
CA GLY A 62 -14.47 0.64 3.56
C GLY A 62 -15.12 0.95 2.22
N LEU A 63 -15.59 -0.05 1.47
CA LEU A 63 -16.27 0.18 0.18
C LEU A 63 -17.56 1.01 0.36
N ILE A 64 -18.33 0.74 1.41
CA ILE A 64 -19.53 1.51 1.76
C ILE A 64 -19.14 2.96 2.08
N GLY A 65 -18.13 3.17 2.94
CA GLY A 65 -17.65 4.52 3.28
C GLY A 65 -17.09 5.28 2.08
N ALA A 66 -16.36 4.60 1.21
CA ALA A 66 -15.83 5.15 -0.04
C ALA A 66 -16.95 5.66 -0.95
N ARG A 67 -18.06 4.92 -1.03
CA ARG A 67 -19.22 5.31 -1.83
C ARG A 67 -19.98 6.47 -1.20
N ILE A 68 -20.24 6.41 0.11
CA ILE A 68 -20.94 7.50 0.82
C ILE A 68 -20.18 8.81 0.68
N TYR A 69 -18.87 8.79 0.90
CA TYR A 69 -18.06 10.00 0.80
C TYR A 69 -18.01 10.55 -0.63
N PHE A 70 -17.88 9.68 -1.64
CA PHE A 70 -17.95 10.10 -3.04
C PHE A 70 -19.28 10.78 -3.39
N VAL A 71 -20.39 10.28 -2.84
CA VAL A 71 -21.71 10.90 -3.00
C VAL A 71 -21.77 12.27 -2.30
N LEU A 72 -21.16 12.40 -1.13
CA LEU A 72 -21.07 13.69 -0.42
C LEU A 72 -20.22 14.72 -1.18
N GLU A 73 -19.11 14.30 -1.79
CA GLU A 73 -18.29 15.16 -2.66
C GLU A 73 -19.09 15.66 -3.88
N ASN A 74 -20.05 14.86 -4.36
CA ASN A 74 -20.87 15.15 -5.52
C ASN A 74 -22.35 15.39 -5.13
N PHE A 75 -22.58 15.98 -3.94
CA PHE A 75 -23.92 16.08 -3.35
C PHE A 75 -24.92 16.79 -4.26
N GLN A 76 -24.49 17.86 -4.96
CA GLN A 76 -25.36 18.60 -5.87
C GLN A 76 -25.94 17.70 -6.99
N PHE A 77 -25.14 16.78 -7.52
CA PHE A 77 -25.58 15.84 -8.54
C PHE A 77 -26.50 14.74 -7.96
N PHE A 78 -26.10 14.12 -6.84
CA PHE A 78 -26.83 13.00 -6.28
C PHE A 78 -28.10 13.39 -5.51
N SER A 79 -28.23 14.64 -5.05
CA SER A 79 -29.47 15.15 -4.48
C SER A 79 -30.65 15.12 -5.46
N GLN A 80 -30.36 15.20 -6.77
CA GLN A 80 -31.36 15.10 -7.84
C GLN A 80 -31.51 13.64 -8.35
N HIS A 81 -30.60 12.75 -7.98
CA HIS A 81 -30.51 11.37 -8.47
C HIS A 81 -30.23 10.38 -7.33
N LEU A 82 -31.10 10.34 -6.33
CA LEU A 82 -30.98 9.49 -5.13
C LEU A 82 -30.76 7.99 -5.46
N PHE A 83 -31.50 7.45 -6.44
CA PHE A 83 -31.30 6.07 -6.89
C PHE A 83 -29.91 5.83 -7.50
N GLY A 84 -29.27 6.86 -8.05
CA GLY A 84 -27.92 6.79 -8.60
C GLY A 84 -26.83 6.46 -7.57
N ILE A 85 -27.11 6.64 -6.28
CA ILE A 85 -26.19 6.31 -5.19
C ILE A 85 -25.81 4.83 -5.20
N LEU A 86 -26.78 3.93 -5.43
CA LEU A 86 -26.58 2.48 -5.42
C LEU A 86 -26.17 1.92 -6.78
N VAL A 87 -26.43 2.66 -7.87
CA VAL A 87 -26.21 2.21 -9.25
C VAL A 87 -24.77 2.51 -9.68
N ILE A 88 -23.83 1.70 -9.17
CA ILE A 88 -22.38 1.88 -9.38
C ILE A 88 -21.99 1.74 -10.86
N TYR A 89 -22.63 0.85 -11.61
CA TYR A 89 -22.29 0.65 -13.03
C TYR A 89 -22.64 1.88 -13.90
N LYS A 90 -23.64 2.67 -13.51
CA LYS A 90 -24.10 3.86 -14.24
C LYS A 90 -23.36 5.12 -13.79
N TYR A 91 -23.09 5.21 -12.48
CA TYR A 91 -22.35 6.33 -11.88
C TYR A 91 -21.11 5.79 -11.16
N PRO A 92 -20.05 5.41 -11.90
CA PRO A 92 -18.84 4.85 -11.32
C PRO A 92 -18.11 5.91 -10.49
N GLY A 93 -17.62 5.51 -9.31
CA GLY A 93 -16.85 6.41 -8.46
C GLY A 93 -16.81 5.97 -7.00
N PHE A 94 -15.63 6.09 -6.41
CA PHE A 94 -15.33 5.79 -5.02
C PHE A 94 -14.28 6.77 -4.53
N SER A 95 -14.44 7.28 -3.30
CA SER A 95 -13.45 8.17 -2.70
C SER A 95 -12.45 7.38 -1.87
N PHE A 96 -11.16 7.63 -2.09
CA PHE A 96 -10.09 7.01 -1.31
C PHE A 96 -10.21 7.36 0.18
N TRP A 97 -10.43 8.63 0.50
CA TRP A 97 -10.58 9.11 1.88
C TRP A 97 -11.81 8.52 2.57
N GLY A 98 -12.93 8.43 1.84
CA GLY A 98 -14.12 7.74 2.32
C GLY A 98 -13.87 6.27 2.66
N GLY A 99 -13.04 5.59 1.86
CA GLY A 99 -12.66 4.21 2.09
C GLY A 99 -11.86 4.02 3.37
N ILE A 100 -10.88 4.89 3.61
CA ILE A 100 -10.09 4.89 4.84
C ILE A 100 -10.99 5.16 6.06
N ILE A 101 -11.84 6.18 6.01
CA ILE A 101 -12.73 6.54 7.11
C ILE A 101 -13.72 5.39 7.41
N GLY A 102 -14.40 4.87 6.38
CA GLY A 102 -15.35 3.77 6.52
C GLY A 102 -14.69 2.49 7.05
N GLY A 103 -13.49 2.18 6.56
CA GLY A 103 -12.72 1.03 7.03
C GLY A 103 -12.31 1.18 8.49
N VAL A 104 -11.73 2.31 8.88
CA VAL A 104 -11.29 2.56 10.27
C VAL A 104 -12.47 2.53 11.24
N LEU A 105 -13.61 3.13 10.88
CA LEU A 105 -14.83 3.08 11.71
C LEU A 105 -15.34 1.65 11.86
N THR A 106 -15.41 0.90 10.76
CA THR A 106 -15.88 -0.49 10.78
C THR A 106 -14.96 -1.36 11.64
N LEU A 107 -13.64 -1.23 11.45
CA LEU A 107 -12.65 -1.93 12.26
C LEU A 107 -12.80 -1.57 13.75
N TYR A 108 -13.00 -0.29 14.07
CA TYR A 108 -13.21 0.18 15.44
C TYR A 108 -14.41 -0.52 16.09
N PHE A 109 -15.57 -0.51 15.46
CA PHE A 109 -16.77 -1.13 16.01
C PHE A 109 -16.63 -2.65 16.16
N LEU A 110 -16.07 -3.33 15.16
CA LEU A 110 -15.89 -4.79 15.21
C LEU A 110 -14.90 -5.22 16.28
N VAL A 111 -13.77 -4.53 16.41
CA VAL A 111 -12.76 -4.80 17.43
C VAL A 111 -13.30 -4.53 18.83
N ARG A 112 -14.06 -3.44 19.01
CA ARG A 112 -14.71 -3.14 20.28
C ARG A 112 -15.75 -4.18 20.67
N LYS A 113 -16.55 -4.66 19.72
CA LYS A 113 -17.54 -5.74 19.96
C LYS A 113 -16.87 -7.04 20.42
N LYS A 114 -15.67 -7.34 19.89
CA LYS A 114 -14.87 -8.51 20.26
C LYS A 114 -13.98 -8.32 21.50
N LYS A 115 -13.97 -7.12 22.10
CA LYS A 115 -13.08 -6.72 23.22
C LYS A 115 -11.58 -6.83 22.89
N ASP A 116 -11.22 -6.79 21.61
CA ASP A 116 -9.84 -6.84 21.15
C ASP A 116 -9.16 -5.47 21.22
N ASN A 117 -7.84 -5.43 21.04
CA ASN A 117 -7.09 -4.17 21.07
C ASN A 117 -7.08 -3.47 19.71
N PHE A 118 -7.74 -2.30 19.64
CA PHE A 118 -7.86 -1.53 18.41
C PHE A 118 -6.53 -1.06 17.81
N LEU A 119 -5.54 -0.68 18.63
CA LEU A 119 -4.23 -0.28 18.12
C LEU A 119 -3.46 -1.45 17.50
N GLN A 120 -3.62 -2.65 18.06
CA GLN A 120 -3.02 -3.87 17.47
C GLN A 120 -3.67 -4.21 16.13
N ALA A 121 -4.99 -4.08 16.02
CA ALA A 121 -5.69 -4.28 14.75
C ALA A 121 -5.26 -3.24 13.69
N LEU A 122 -5.11 -1.97 14.08
CA LEU A 122 -4.61 -0.92 13.21
C LEU A 122 -3.14 -1.12 12.79
N ASP A 123 -2.29 -1.63 13.68
CA ASP A 123 -0.90 -1.95 13.33
C ASP A 123 -0.86 -2.94 12.15
N ILE A 124 -1.62 -4.04 12.23
CA ILE A 124 -1.70 -5.07 11.18
C ILE A 124 -2.32 -4.50 9.90
N ALA A 125 -3.48 -3.83 10.03
CA ALA A 125 -4.19 -3.25 8.91
C ALA A 125 -3.32 -2.24 8.14
N SER A 126 -2.52 -1.44 8.86
CA SER A 126 -1.65 -0.43 8.24
C SER A 126 -0.58 -1.04 7.33
N VAL A 127 -0.02 -2.20 7.69
CA VAL A 127 0.94 -2.91 6.82
C VAL A 127 0.26 -3.42 5.55
N GLY A 128 -0.96 -3.97 5.70
CA GLY A 128 -1.77 -4.39 4.56
C GLY A 128 -2.09 -3.23 3.61
N VAL A 129 -2.48 -2.07 4.15
CA VAL A 129 -2.75 -0.85 3.37
C VAL A 129 -1.51 -0.37 2.63
N VAL A 130 -0.36 -0.28 3.30
CA VAL A 130 0.90 0.13 2.65
C VAL A 130 1.30 -0.86 1.54
N GLY A 131 1.09 -2.16 1.74
CA GLY A 131 1.31 -3.17 0.71
C GLY A 131 0.37 -3.00 -0.49
N ALA A 132 -0.91 -2.74 -0.24
CA ALA A 132 -1.90 -2.50 -1.29
C ALA A 132 -1.56 -1.26 -2.11
N LEU A 133 -1.09 -0.18 -1.48
CA LEU A 133 -0.71 1.07 -2.17
C LEU A 133 0.37 0.86 -3.24
N VAL A 134 1.33 -0.05 -3.03
CA VAL A 134 2.38 -0.35 -4.03
C VAL A 134 1.77 -0.79 -5.37
N LEU A 135 0.82 -1.73 -5.33
CA LEU A 135 0.17 -2.23 -6.54
C LEU A 135 -0.88 -1.25 -7.06
N SER A 136 -1.59 -0.55 -6.19
CA SER A 136 -2.56 0.49 -6.58
C SER A 136 -1.90 1.63 -7.35
N ASP A 137 -0.71 2.08 -6.94
CA ASP A 137 0.03 3.14 -7.64
C ASP A 137 0.53 2.66 -9.01
N LEU A 138 0.98 1.41 -9.13
CA LEU A 138 1.28 0.81 -10.44
C LEU A 138 0.02 0.68 -11.33
N GLY A 139 -1.12 0.35 -10.72
CA GLY A 139 -2.42 0.37 -11.39
C GLY A 139 -2.77 1.76 -11.91
N CYS A 140 -2.53 2.81 -11.11
CA CYS A 140 -2.75 4.19 -11.55
C CYS A 140 -1.79 4.61 -12.64
N PHE A 141 -0.53 4.16 -12.58
CA PHE A 141 0.42 4.37 -13.65
C PHE A 141 -0.09 3.80 -14.98
N LEU A 142 -0.68 2.60 -14.99
CA LEU A 142 -1.20 1.95 -16.21
C LEU A 142 -2.57 2.50 -16.65
N GLY A 143 -3.41 2.89 -15.68
CA GLY A 143 -4.76 3.41 -15.93
C GLY A 143 -4.81 4.91 -16.23
N GLY A 144 -3.70 5.64 -16.07
CA GLY A 144 -3.64 7.08 -16.30
C GLY A 144 -4.21 7.95 -15.18
N CYS A 145 -4.36 7.43 -13.95
CA CYS A 145 -4.81 8.23 -12.80
C CYS A 145 -3.66 8.87 -12.01
N GLY A 146 -3.95 9.99 -11.35
CA GLY A 146 -2.99 10.67 -10.47
C GLY A 146 -1.80 11.29 -11.21
N VAL A 147 -2.05 11.96 -12.33
CA VAL A 147 -1.00 12.43 -13.24
C VAL A 147 -0.01 13.41 -12.60
N GLY A 148 1.26 13.24 -12.98
CA GLY A 148 2.34 14.13 -12.60
C GLY A 148 2.27 15.50 -13.30
N ALA A 149 3.13 16.40 -12.83
CA ALA A 149 3.39 17.68 -13.47
C ALA A 149 3.91 17.47 -14.91
N PRO A 150 3.54 18.37 -15.85
CA PRO A 150 4.04 18.33 -17.22
C PRO A 150 5.55 18.50 -17.23
N ASN A 151 6.26 17.62 -17.93
CA ASN A 151 7.72 17.65 -17.98
C ASN A 151 8.27 16.99 -19.24
N ASN A 152 9.29 17.59 -19.85
CA ASN A 152 9.92 17.12 -21.09
C ASN A 152 11.19 16.26 -20.88
N LEU A 153 11.46 15.80 -19.66
CA LEU A 153 12.58 14.89 -19.38
C LEU A 153 12.45 13.55 -20.13
N PHE A 154 13.58 12.87 -20.34
CA PHE A 154 13.66 11.64 -21.15
C PHE A 154 12.84 10.47 -20.59
N PHE A 155 12.61 10.44 -19.27
CA PHE A 155 11.82 9.43 -18.58
C PHE A 155 10.34 9.81 -18.41
N SER A 156 9.92 10.98 -18.90
CA SER A 156 8.51 11.35 -18.89
C SER A 156 7.72 10.52 -19.90
N VAL A 157 6.52 10.08 -19.52
CA VAL A 157 5.67 9.20 -20.33
C VAL A 157 4.39 9.92 -20.76
N ASN A 158 3.82 9.50 -21.88
CA ASN A 158 2.48 9.92 -22.27
C ASN A 158 1.47 9.12 -21.44
N MET A 159 0.59 9.81 -20.71
CA MET A 159 -0.45 9.16 -19.92
C MET A 159 -1.78 9.17 -20.66
N VAL A 160 -2.55 8.10 -20.51
CA VAL A 160 -3.89 7.97 -21.10
C VAL A 160 -4.78 9.11 -20.61
N GLY A 161 -5.48 9.78 -21.53
CA GLY A 161 -6.42 10.85 -21.21
C GLY A 161 -5.79 12.22 -20.92
N VAL A 162 -4.47 12.38 -21.06
CA VAL A 162 -3.78 13.65 -20.82
C VAL A 162 -2.84 14.01 -21.96
N LEU A 163 -2.94 15.26 -22.44
CA LEU A 163 -2.03 15.79 -23.45
C LEU A 163 -0.68 16.15 -22.82
N GLY A 164 0.39 15.74 -23.50
CA GLY A 164 1.79 16.02 -23.13
C GLY A 164 2.43 14.99 -22.20
N LYS A 165 3.77 14.99 -22.18
CA LYS A 165 4.56 14.08 -21.35
C LYS A 165 4.46 14.46 -19.87
N ARG A 166 4.24 13.46 -19.02
CA ARG A 166 4.11 13.61 -17.57
C ARG A 166 5.20 12.84 -16.84
N PHE A 167 5.61 13.38 -15.69
CA PHE A 167 6.47 12.65 -14.77
C PHE A 167 5.70 11.43 -14.22
N PRO A 168 6.26 10.21 -14.25
CA PRO A 168 5.61 8.99 -13.75
C PRO A 168 5.67 8.92 -12.21
N VAL A 169 5.02 9.87 -11.54
CA VAL A 169 5.07 10.00 -10.06
C VAL A 169 4.58 8.73 -9.38
N GLN A 170 3.61 8.04 -9.98
CA GLN A 170 3.01 6.84 -9.44
C GLN A 170 4.03 5.69 -9.32
N VAL A 171 4.97 5.57 -10.27
CA VAL A 171 6.05 4.57 -10.18
C VAL A 171 7.02 4.92 -9.05
N LEU A 172 7.35 6.21 -8.89
CA LEU A 172 8.17 6.67 -7.78
C LEU A 172 7.50 6.39 -6.43
N GLU A 173 6.19 6.68 -6.31
CA GLU A 173 5.43 6.37 -5.10
C GLU A 173 5.38 4.88 -4.80
N ALA A 174 5.12 4.04 -5.80
CA ALA A 174 5.14 2.59 -5.64
C ALA A 174 6.50 2.09 -5.13
N LEU A 175 7.62 2.62 -5.64
CA LEU A 175 8.97 2.28 -5.19
C LEU A 175 9.24 2.75 -3.75
N LEU A 176 8.82 3.97 -3.40
CA LEU A 176 8.97 4.51 -2.06
C LEU A 176 8.09 3.76 -1.04
N PHE A 177 6.88 3.38 -1.41
CA PHE A 177 6.00 2.53 -0.60
C PHE A 177 6.52 1.12 -0.47
N LEU A 178 7.14 0.55 -1.51
CA LEU A 178 7.80 -0.75 -1.41
C LEU A 178 8.98 -0.70 -0.44
N PHE A 179 9.76 0.38 -0.47
CA PHE A 179 10.81 0.62 0.53
C PHE A 179 10.23 0.77 1.94
N ALA A 180 9.18 1.58 2.12
CA ALA A 180 8.50 1.72 3.40
C ALA A 180 7.95 0.39 3.91
N LEU A 181 7.32 -0.41 3.04
CA LEU A 181 6.82 -1.75 3.35
C LEU A 181 7.95 -2.66 3.82
N SER A 182 9.11 -2.65 3.18
CA SER A 182 10.25 -3.47 3.60
C SER A 182 10.72 -3.13 5.02
N ARG A 183 10.71 -1.84 5.38
CA ARG A 183 11.09 -1.37 6.72
C ARG A 183 10.02 -1.69 7.75
N LEU A 184 8.75 -1.47 7.40
CA LEU A 184 7.60 -1.81 8.25
C LEU A 184 7.56 -3.30 8.52
N TRP A 185 7.73 -4.13 7.49
CA TRP A 185 7.76 -5.59 7.62
C TRP A 185 8.84 -6.06 8.58
N SER A 186 10.06 -5.53 8.44
CA SER A 186 11.15 -5.83 9.37
C SER A 186 10.82 -5.41 10.80
N SER A 187 10.14 -4.27 11.02
CA SER A 187 9.72 -3.88 12.38
C SER A 187 8.52 -4.65 12.90
N ALA A 188 7.60 -5.06 12.02
CA ALA A 188 6.33 -5.70 12.37
C ALA A 188 6.54 -7.19 12.69
N THR A 189 7.52 -7.86 12.09
CA THR A 189 7.81 -9.28 12.38
C THR A 189 8.49 -9.52 13.72
N HIS A 190 8.92 -8.47 14.43
CA HIS A 190 9.51 -8.57 15.76
C HIS A 190 8.55 -8.04 16.82
N PHE A 191 8.76 -8.42 18.09
CA PHE A 191 7.96 -7.90 19.18
C PHE A 191 8.02 -6.37 19.23
N HIS A 192 6.86 -5.74 19.28
CA HIS A 192 6.72 -4.30 19.36
C HIS A 192 5.52 -3.91 20.22
N GLN A 193 5.53 -2.66 20.67
CA GLN A 193 4.39 -2.08 21.38
C GLN A 193 3.24 -1.80 20.40
N ARG A 194 2.02 -1.94 20.89
CA ARG A 194 0.79 -1.69 20.12
C ARG A 194 0.69 -0.21 19.73
N GLY A 195 0.45 0.07 18.46
CA GLY A 195 0.41 1.40 17.85
C GLY A 195 1.76 1.85 17.26
N LYS A 196 2.85 1.10 17.46
CA LYS A 196 4.17 1.45 16.90
C LYS A 196 4.20 1.29 15.38
N ILE A 197 3.57 0.22 14.86
CA ILE A 197 3.61 -0.04 13.41
C ILE A 197 2.68 0.93 12.68
N LEU A 198 1.48 1.18 13.22
CA LEU A 198 0.58 2.21 12.75
C LEU A 198 1.27 3.57 12.65
N SER A 199 1.95 4.00 13.71
CA SER A 199 2.63 5.29 13.71
C SER A 199 3.74 5.36 12.67
N LEU A 200 4.55 4.31 12.52
CA LEU A 200 5.53 4.24 11.43
C LEU A 200 4.86 4.27 10.05
N SER A 201 3.75 3.57 9.85
CA SER A 201 3.00 3.56 8.59
C SER A 201 2.48 4.97 8.24
N LEU A 202 1.97 5.72 9.22
CA LEU A 202 1.54 7.10 9.04
C LEU A 202 2.72 8.05 8.71
N ILE A 203 3.85 7.88 9.39
CA ILE A 203 5.07 8.65 9.09
C ILE A 203 5.53 8.37 7.67
N TYR A 204 5.63 7.10 7.27
CA TYR A 204 6.04 6.73 5.91
C TYR A 204 5.04 7.25 4.87
N PHE A 205 3.74 7.08 5.10
CA PHE A 205 2.72 7.58 4.18
C PHE A 205 2.79 9.10 4.00
N GLY A 206 2.83 9.85 5.10
CA GLY A 206 2.98 11.30 5.08
C GLY A 206 4.27 11.73 4.39
N ALA A 207 5.40 11.09 4.71
CA ALA A 207 6.70 11.42 4.11
C ALA A 207 6.74 11.13 2.60
N VAL A 208 6.26 9.97 2.15
CA VAL A 208 6.21 9.63 0.72
C VAL A 208 5.33 10.63 -0.02
N LYS A 209 4.13 10.91 0.48
CA LYS A 209 3.21 11.85 -0.18
C LYS A 209 3.73 13.30 -0.15
N LEU A 210 4.40 13.75 0.91
CA LEU A 210 5.05 15.07 0.93
C LEU A 210 6.20 15.18 -0.08
N LEU A 211 7.00 14.13 -0.23
CA LEU A 211 8.11 14.10 -1.19
C LEU A 211 7.61 14.11 -2.64
N THR A 212 6.48 13.47 -2.91
CA THR A 212 5.95 13.34 -4.28
C THR A 212 4.90 14.39 -4.65
N SER A 213 4.28 15.07 -3.67
CA SER A 213 3.28 16.11 -3.92
C SER A 213 3.75 17.23 -4.85
N PRO A 214 4.98 17.78 -4.74
CA PRO A 214 5.46 18.82 -5.68
C PRO A 214 5.52 18.36 -7.13
N LEU A 215 5.59 17.04 -7.35
CA LEU A 215 5.65 16.43 -8.67
C LEU A 215 4.25 16.13 -9.22
N ARG A 216 3.18 16.30 -8.44
CA ARG A 216 1.79 16.09 -8.85
C ARG A 216 1.16 17.39 -9.34
N ALA A 217 0.11 17.26 -10.17
CA ALA A 217 -0.65 18.42 -10.65
C ALA A 217 -1.59 19.02 -9.58
N GLN A 218 -2.02 18.22 -8.59
CA GLN A 218 -2.88 18.63 -7.48
C GLN A 218 -2.12 18.48 -6.16
N ASN A 219 -2.19 19.51 -5.31
CA ASN A 219 -1.37 19.64 -4.11
C ASN A 219 -2.22 19.54 -2.83
N GLU A 220 -1.95 18.52 -2.01
CA GLU A 220 -2.60 18.31 -0.70
C GLU A 220 -1.58 18.32 0.45
N PHE A 221 -0.62 19.25 0.44
CA PHE A 221 0.48 19.30 1.42
C PHE A 221 0.00 19.28 2.88
N LEU A 222 -1.02 20.07 3.21
CA LEU A 222 -1.51 20.21 4.58
C LEU A 222 -1.97 18.87 5.16
N LEU A 223 -2.69 18.07 4.35
CA LEU A 223 -3.18 16.77 4.77
C LEU A 223 -2.03 15.79 5.03
N PHE A 224 -1.01 15.78 4.17
CA PHE A 224 0.15 14.91 4.36
C PHE A 224 1.03 15.31 5.55
N PHE A 225 1.10 16.61 5.87
CA PHE A 225 1.69 17.08 7.13
C PHE A 225 0.92 16.56 8.34
N VAL A 226 -0.42 16.61 8.31
CA VAL A 226 -1.23 16.06 9.41
C VAL A 226 -0.91 14.58 9.63
N PHE A 227 -0.86 13.77 8.58
CA PHE A 227 -0.49 12.35 8.71
C PHE A 227 0.91 12.15 9.30
N LEU A 228 1.89 12.91 8.82
CA LEU A 228 3.27 12.86 9.32
C LEU A 228 3.32 13.20 10.82
N PHE A 229 2.74 14.34 11.23
CA PHE A 229 2.78 14.80 12.61
C PHE A 229 1.96 13.91 13.55
N CYS A 230 0.78 13.44 13.12
CA CYS A 230 0.00 12.47 13.88
C CYS A 230 0.79 11.16 14.07
N GLY A 231 1.46 10.68 13.02
CA GLY A 231 2.33 9.51 13.10
C GLY A 231 3.47 9.70 14.10
N VAL A 232 4.20 10.82 14.01
CA VAL A 232 5.28 11.18 14.95
C VAL A 232 4.75 11.25 16.39
N TYR A 233 3.63 11.93 16.62
CA TYR A 233 3.02 12.06 17.94
C TYR A 233 2.66 10.69 18.54
N ILE A 234 1.98 9.83 17.78
CA ILE A 234 1.62 8.48 18.22
C ILE A 234 2.88 7.67 18.49
N PHE A 235 3.90 7.76 17.64
CA PHE A 235 5.17 7.05 17.80
C PHE A 235 5.83 7.36 19.14
N TYR A 236 6.01 8.65 19.46
CA TYR A 236 6.64 9.07 20.71
C TYR A 236 5.78 8.76 21.94
N LYS A 237 4.46 8.87 21.82
CA LYS A 237 3.52 8.51 22.89
C LYS A 237 3.55 7.01 23.21
N VAL A 238 3.54 6.15 22.19
CA VAL A 238 3.55 4.68 22.34
C VAL A 238 4.93 4.21 22.83
N THR A 239 6.01 4.69 22.21
CA THR A 239 7.38 4.23 22.52
C THR A 239 7.94 4.77 23.84
N LYS A 240 7.26 5.76 24.46
CA LYS A 240 7.72 6.50 25.63
C LYS A 240 9.13 7.11 25.44
N ARG A 241 9.52 7.32 24.19
CA ARG A 241 10.79 7.99 23.83
C ARG A 241 10.66 9.49 24.00
N LYS A 242 11.78 10.17 24.18
CA LYS A 242 11.83 11.64 24.18
C LYS A 242 12.35 12.12 22.82
N LEU A 243 11.57 12.96 22.15
CA LEU A 243 11.97 13.52 20.85
C LEU A 243 13.33 14.24 20.94
N ILE A 244 13.53 15.03 21.99
CA ILE A 244 14.76 15.81 22.20
C ILE A 244 16.00 14.91 22.31
N SER A 245 15.88 13.73 22.95
CA SER A 245 17.03 12.81 23.04
C SER A 245 17.35 12.16 21.70
N ASP A 246 16.33 11.80 20.92
CA ASP A 246 16.53 11.21 19.59
C ASP A 246 17.12 12.23 18.61
N LEU A 247 16.67 13.49 18.64
CA LEU A 247 17.22 14.57 17.83
C LEU A 247 18.69 14.87 18.17
N LYS A 248 19.06 14.83 19.45
CA LYS A 248 20.47 15.00 19.88
C LYS A 248 21.37 13.85 19.42
N ASN A 249 20.79 12.66 19.31
CA ASN A 249 21.49 11.45 18.88
C ASN A 249 21.43 11.23 17.35
N LEU A 250 20.83 12.17 16.59
CA LEU A 250 20.90 12.11 15.14
C LEU A 250 22.37 12.16 14.73
N PRO A 251 22.82 11.27 13.83
CA PRO A 251 24.17 11.33 13.32
C PRO A 251 24.34 12.69 12.64
N LYS A 252 25.12 13.58 13.27
CA LYS A 252 25.41 14.92 12.74
C LYS A 252 26.09 14.84 11.37
N GLU A 253 26.75 13.72 11.10
CA GLU A 253 27.28 13.35 9.80
C GLU A 253 26.84 11.92 9.50
N VAL A 254 26.05 11.73 8.44
CA VAL A 254 25.90 10.41 7.80
C VAL A 254 27.20 10.16 7.05
N THR A 255 28.20 9.66 7.75
CA THR A 255 29.50 9.33 7.15
C THR A 255 29.26 8.34 6.02
N MET A 256 29.80 8.61 4.82
CA MET A 256 29.69 7.73 3.66
C MET A 256 30.08 6.26 3.98
N GLU A 257 30.95 6.07 4.97
CA GLU A 257 31.33 4.75 5.49
C GLU A 257 30.17 3.99 6.15
N ARG A 258 29.28 4.66 6.88
CA ARG A 258 28.08 4.03 7.48
C ARG A 258 27.12 3.55 6.40
N LEU A 259 26.93 4.34 5.34
CA LEU A 259 26.12 3.94 4.18
C LEU A 259 26.75 2.77 3.44
N LYS A 260 28.07 2.80 3.20
CA LYS A 260 28.82 1.67 2.59
C LYS A 260 28.68 0.40 3.41
N LYS A 261 28.86 0.47 4.74
CA LYS A 261 28.73 -0.69 5.65
C LYS A 261 27.30 -1.23 5.68
N TYR A 262 26.30 -0.35 5.71
CA TYR A 262 24.89 -0.75 5.67
C TYR A 262 24.54 -1.41 4.32
N TRP A 263 24.99 -0.84 3.21
CA TRP A 263 24.80 -1.39 1.87
C TRP A 263 25.50 -2.76 1.70
N TYR A 264 26.72 -2.90 2.23
CA TYR A 264 27.44 -4.17 2.26
C TYR A 264 26.68 -5.25 3.05
N ASN A 265 26.15 -4.90 4.23
CA ASN A 265 25.37 -5.82 5.07
C ASN A 265 24.05 -6.22 4.41
N GLN A 266 23.36 -5.29 3.76
CA GLN A 266 22.14 -5.59 2.98
C GLN A 266 22.44 -6.49 1.78
N LYS A 267 23.52 -6.22 1.05
CA LYS A 267 23.95 -7.04 -0.10
C LYS A 267 24.29 -8.46 0.33
N THR A 268 25.03 -8.63 1.42
CA THR A 268 25.36 -9.96 1.96
C THR A 268 24.12 -10.70 2.46
N ALA A 269 23.20 -10.03 3.16
CA ALA A 269 21.93 -10.62 3.59
C ALA A 269 21.07 -11.08 2.39
N LEU A 270 20.96 -10.28 1.33
CA LEU A 270 20.27 -10.63 0.09
C LEU A 270 20.89 -11.85 -0.59
N VAL A 271 22.22 -11.87 -0.74
CA VAL A 271 22.95 -13.02 -1.33
C VAL A 271 22.73 -14.29 -0.51
N TRP A 272 22.73 -14.18 0.82
CA TRP A 272 22.49 -15.32 1.70
C TRP A 272 21.05 -15.84 1.59
N ASN A 273 20.06 -14.94 1.57
CA ASN A 273 18.65 -15.28 1.37
C ASN A 273 18.42 -15.94 0.00
N LEU A 274 19.03 -15.43 -1.07
CA LEU A 274 18.96 -16.03 -2.40
C LEU A 274 19.60 -17.43 -2.44
N ARG A 275 20.72 -17.64 -1.75
CA ARG A 275 21.35 -18.97 -1.61
C ARG A 275 20.44 -19.94 -0.85
N ASN A 276 19.80 -19.50 0.23
CA ASN A 276 18.84 -20.32 0.96
C ASN A 276 17.60 -20.65 0.12
N LEU A 277 17.08 -19.69 -0.63
CA LEU A 277 15.96 -19.89 -1.55
C LEU A 277 16.31 -20.93 -2.63
N LYS A 278 17.53 -20.84 -3.20
CA LYS A 278 18.05 -21.85 -4.15
C LYS A 278 18.22 -23.23 -3.52
N LYS A 279 18.59 -23.30 -2.24
CA LYS A 279 18.72 -24.55 -1.46
C LYS A 279 17.34 -25.19 -1.18
N ILE A 280 16.33 -24.37 -0.89
CA ILE A 280 14.93 -24.79 -0.73
C ILE A 280 14.37 -25.30 -2.07
N LEU A 281 14.55 -24.55 -3.16
CA LEU A 281 14.11 -24.95 -4.50
C LEU A 281 14.75 -26.26 -4.97
N ARG A 282 16.03 -26.50 -4.65
CA ARG A 282 16.69 -27.79 -4.91
C ARG A 282 16.05 -28.94 -4.14
N ARG A 283 15.56 -28.73 -2.92
CA ARG A 283 14.83 -29.78 -2.16
C ARG A 283 13.49 -30.14 -2.81
N PHE A 284 12.81 -29.19 -3.42
CA PHE A 284 11.60 -29.45 -4.20
C PHE A 284 11.89 -30.18 -5.51
N ASN A 285 12.99 -29.84 -6.19
CA ASN A 285 13.34 -30.45 -7.48
C ASN A 285 13.85 -31.91 -7.36
N VAL A 286 14.31 -32.34 -6.18
CA VAL A 286 14.74 -33.73 -5.93
C VAL A 286 13.55 -34.70 -5.74
N ARG A 287 12.33 -34.21 -5.46
CA ARG A 287 11.14 -35.05 -5.32
C ARG A 287 10.44 -35.41 -6.66
N LEU A 288 10.88 -34.84 -7.79
CA LEU A 288 10.27 -35.03 -9.11
C LEU A 288 11.02 -36.00 -10.04
N SER A 289 11.98 -36.78 -9.53
CA SER A 289 12.59 -37.87 -10.29
C SER A 289 11.67 -39.10 -10.27
N TRP A 290 10.91 -39.26 -11.34
CA TRP A 290 9.98 -40.38 -11.59
C TRP A 290 10.63 -41.75 -11.35
N LYS A 291 9.96 -42.59 -10.53
CA LYS A 291 10.15 -44.04 -10.53
C LYS A 291 9.89 -44.53 -11.97
N LYS A 292 10.93 -45.00 -12.67
CA LYS A 292 10.77 -45.84 -13.85
C LYS A 292 10.07 -47.12 -13.41
N SER A 293 8.81 -47.29 -13.80
CA SER A 293 8.10 -48.56 -13.74
C SER A 293 8.76 -49.53 -14.72
N ARG A 294 9.60 -50.44 -14.20
CA ARG A 294 9.88 -51.72 -14.85
C ARG A 294 8.75 -52.66 -14.47
N GLN A 295 7.94 -53.08 -15.44
CA GLN A 295 7.26 -54.37 -15.37
C GLN A 295 7.36 -55.07 -16.72
N TYR A 296 7.55 -56.37 -16.60
CA TYR A 296 7.77 -57.41 -17.61
C TYR A 296 6.53 -57.65 -18.46
#